data_AF-A0A1H2MJP2-F1
#
_entry.id   AF-A0A1H2MJP2-F1
#
_cell.length_a   1.000
_cell.length_b   1.000
_cell.length_c   1.000
_cell.angle_alpha   90.00
_cell.angle_beta   90.00
_cell.angle_gamma   90.00
#
_symmetry.space_group_name_H-M   'P 1'
#
loop_
_entity.id
_entity.type
_entity.pdbx_description
1 polymer ?
#
loop_
_entity_poly.entity_id
_entity_poly.type
_entity_poly.pdbx_seq_one_letter_code
_entity_poly.pdbx_strand_id
1 'polypeptide(L)'
;MHHLGLSILEIRSLIEKAFQPDHCTCECHDGKTLSIDLTRHADPTSTLHLSGIPLSDLNSFRAVADLIAKARHELACVPVKHTPADSASAARVPGLVDLRQQNGGRPSLAGR
;
A
#
# COMPACT_ATOMS: atom_id res chain seq x y z
N MET A 1 31.28 6.25 -9.26
CA MET A 1 31.80 6.86 -8.02
C MET A 1 30.75 6.70 -6.94
N HIS A 2 31.05 5.99 -5.86
CA HIS A 2 30.14 5.78 -4.74
C HIS A 2 30.04 7.07 -3.93
N HIS A 3 28.93 7.79 -4.04
CA HIS A 3 28.79 9.16 -3.54
C HIS A 3 28.80 9.30 -2.00
N LEU A 4 28.83 8.17 -1.29
CA LEU A 4 28.90 8.05 0.17
C LEU A 4 30.22 7.45 0.68
N GLY A 5 31.11 7.02 -0.22
CA GLY A 5 32.24 6.16 0.14
C GLY A 5 31.85 4.76 0.65
N LEU A 6 30.55 4.44 0.61
CA LEU A 6 29.99 3.16 1.03
C LEU A 6 29.79 2.23 -0.16
N SER A 7 30.06 0.95 0.07
CA SER A 7 29.75 -0.15 -0.85
C SER A 7 28.24 -0.39 -0.89
N ILE A 8 27.77 -1.03 -1.96
CA ILE A 8 26.35 -1.40 -2.13
C ILE A 8 25.86 -2.25 -0.94
N LEU A 9 26.70 -3.17 -0.45
CA LEU A 9 26.41 -4.00 0.72
C LEU A 9 26.28 -3.20 2.01
N GLU A 10 27.06 -2.13 2.16
CA GLU A 10 26.99 -1.26 3.35
C GLU A 10 25.70 -0.45 3.33
N ILE A 11 25.32 0.09 2.17
CA ILE A 11 24.05 0.79 1.99
C ILE A 11 22.89 -0.16 2.31
N ARG A 12 22.92 -1.39 1.77
CA ARG A 12 21.94 -2.44 2.07
C ARG A 12 21.83 -2.69 3.57
N SER A 13 22.95 -2.96 4.24
CA SER A 13 22.96 -3.28 5.66
C SER A 13 22.47 -2.11 6.52
N LEU A 14 22.78 -0.88 6.12
CA LEU A 14 22.34 0.33 6.81
C LEU A 14 20.82 0.47 6.73
N ILE A 15 20.25 0.27 5.55
CA ILE A 15 18.81 0.29 5.33
C ILE A 15 18.13 -0.81 6.15
N GLU A 16 18.60 -2.06 6.05
CA GLU A 16 18.03 -3.20 6.80
C GLU A 16 18.05 -2.95 8.32
N LYS A 17 19.14 -2.36 8.84
CA LYS A 17 19.24 -2.00 10.27
C LYS A 17 18.30 -0.86 10.67
N ALA A 18 18.06 0.10 9.79
CA ALA A 18 17.21 1.25 10.09
C ALA A 18 15.72 0.88 10.23
N PHE A 19 15.32 -0.27 9.70
CA PHE A 19 13.96 -0.77 9.81
C PHE A 19 13.74 -1.70 11.02
N GLN A 20 14.77 -2.03 11.80
CA GLN A 20 14.56 -2.82 13.02
C GLN A 20 13.65 -2.06 14.02
N PRO A 21 12.72 -2.76 14.70
CA PRO A 21 12.56 -4.22 14.81
C PRO A 21 11.77 -4.89 13.67
N ASP A 22 11.26 -4.14 12.69
CA ASP A 22 10.56 -4.69 11.53
C ASP A 22 11.52 -5.48 10.62
N HIS A 23 11.02 -6.53 9.98
CA HIS A 23 11.84 -7.41 9.16
C HIS A 23 12.01 -6.80 7.76
N CYS A 24 13.21 -6.32 7.46
CA CYS A 24 13.55 -5.74 6.17
C CYS A 24 14.52 -6.64 5.41
N THR A 25 14.25 -6.88 4.13
CA THR A 25 15.17 -7.54 3.20
C THR A 25 15.43 -6.63 2.01
N CYS A 26 16.69 -6.32 1.76
CA CYS A 26 17.07 -5.45 0.66
C CYS A 26 17.79 -6.26 -0.42
N GLU A 27 17.28 -6.27 -1.64
CA GLU A 27 17.89 -6.98 -2.77
C GLU A 27 18.39 -5.99 -3.82
N CYS A 28 19.64 -6.16 -4.28
CA CYS A 28 20.22 -5.29 -5.30
C CYS A 28 20.16 -6.01 -6.65
N HIS A 29 19.54 -5.39 -7.64
CA HIS A 29 19.51 -5.88 -9.02
C HIS A 29 20.53 -5.11 -9.87
N ASP A 30 21.36 -5.85 -10.60
CA ASP A 30 22.34 -5.34 -11.57
C ASP A 30 23.32 -4.28 -11.03
N GLY A 31 23.44 -4.17 -9.70
CA GLY A 31 24.23 -3.14 -9.02
C GLY A 31 23.76 -1.71 -9.29
N LYS A 32 22.50 -1.53 -9.72
CA LYS A 32 21.94 -0.23 -10.11
C LYS A 32 20.62 0.08 -9.41
N THR A 33 19.80 -0.95 -9.17
CA THR A 33 18.50 -0.81 -8.54
C THR A 33 18.43 -1.64 -7.26
N LEU A 34 17.66 -1.16 -6.31
CA LEU A 34 17.40 -1.78 -5.02
C LEU A 34 15.90 -2.07 -4.91
N SER A 35 15.60 -3.29 -4.48
CA SER A 35 14.28 -3.72 -4.03
C SER A 35 14.33 -3.87 -2.51
N ILE A 36 13.26 -3.46 -1.83
CA ILE A 36 13.14 -3.51 -0.38
C ILE A 36 11.81 -4.19 -0.06
N ASP A 37 11.91 -5.30 0.65
CA ASP A 37 10.79 -6.03 1.24
C ASP A 37 10.75 -5.74 2.73
N LEU A 38 9.64 -5.17 3.18
CA LEU A 38 9.39 -4.83 4.57
C LEU A 38 8.21 -5.63 5.08
N THR A 39 8.40 -6.30 6.22
CA THR A 39 7.36 -7.03 6.94
C THR A 39 7.31 -6.50 8.36
N ARG A 40 6.15 -6.03 8.79
CA ARG A 40 5.98 -5.50 10.14
C ARG A 40 6.17 -6.61 11.16
N HIS A 41 6.97 -6.36 12.21
CA HIS A 41 7.18 -7.34 13.27
C HIS A 41 5.90 -7.59 14.07
N ALA A 42 5.11 -6.55 14.32
CA ALA A 42 3.85 -6.66 15.05
C ALA A 42 2.76 -7.41 14.25
N ASP A 43 2.79 -7.30 12.91
CA ASP A 43 1.74 -7.79 12.02
C ASP A 43 2.36 -8.39 10.75
N PRO A 44 2.60 -9.71 10.68
CA PRO A 44 3.26 -10.34 9.54
C PRO A 44 2.44 -10.28 8.24
N THR A 45 1.16 -9.91 8.31
CA THR A 45 0.28 -9.67 7.16
C THR A 45 0.47 -8.28 6.53
N SER A 46 1.12 -7.36 7.25
CA SER A 46 1.44 -6.02 6.77
C SER A 46 2.81 -6.04 6.12
N THR A 47 2.82 -6.31 4.81
CA THR A 47 4.02 -6.30 3.98
C THR A 47 4.01 -5.13 3.01
N LEU A 48 5.18 -4.52 2.81
CA LEU A 48 5.41 -3.45 1.84
C LEU A 48 6.59 -3.86 0.96
N HIS A 49 6.34 -3.93 -0.34
CA HIS A 49 7.36 -4.18 -1.36
C HIS A 49 7.63 -2.89 -2.13
N LEU A 50 8.87 -2.41 -2.07
CA LEU A 50 9.35 -1.25 -2.83
C LEU A 50 10.39 -1.73 -3.83
N SER A 51 10.08 -1.71 -5.12
CA SER A 51 11.04 -2.10 -6.18
C SER A 51 11.45 -0.90 -7.03
N GLY A 52 12.61 -1.01 -7.66
CA GLY A 52 13.09 -0.05 -8.66
C GLY A 52 13.72 1.22 -8.08
N ILE A 53 14.20 1.18 -6.83
CA ILE A 53 14.87 2.32 -6.21
C ILE A 53 16.28 2.43 -6.82
N PRO A 54 16.61 3.48 -7.58
CA PRO A 54 17.94 3.59 -8.17
C PRO A 54 18.97 3.91 -7.07
N LEU A 55 20.07 3.17 -7.05
CA LEU A 55 21.17 3.41 -6.10
C LEU A 55 21.77 4.81 -6.25
N SER A 56 21.62 5.44 -7.43
CA SER A 56 21.99 6.83 -7.68
C SER A 56 21.21 7.84 -6.83
N ASP A 57 19.97 7.52 -6.43
CA ASP A 57 19.18 8.38 -5.52
C ASP A 57 19.65 8.22 -4.07
N LEU A 58 20.22 7.07 -3.72
CA LEU A 58 20.83 6.80 -2.42
C LEU A 58 22.27 7.34 -2.33
N ASN A 59 22.49 8.54 -2.85
CA ASN A 59 23.80 9.21 -2.88
C ASN A 59 24.16 9.96 -1.59
N SER A 60 23.23 10.03 -0.62
CA SER A 60 23.42 10.74 0.62
C SER A 60 22.68 10.06 1.76
N PHE A 61 23.21 10.13 2.98
CA PHE A 61 22.53 9.70 4.19
C PHE A 61 21.14 10.32 4.32
N ARG A 62 20.98 11.57 3.85
CA ARG A 62 19.68 12.24 3.84
C ARG A 62 18.67 11.56 2.92
N ALA A 63 19.10 11.12 1.73
CA ALA A 63 18.24 10.41 0.80
C ALA A 63 17.85 9.02 1.33
N VAL A 64 18.79 8.33 1.98
CA VAL A 64 18.51 7.07 2.68
C VAL A 64 17.51 7.27 3.81
N ALA A 65 17.69 8.30 4.64
CA ALA A 65 16.77 8.63 5.72
C ALA A 65 15.36 9.02 5.21
N ASP A 66 15.28 9.75 4.10
CA ASP A 66 14.01 10.13 3.47
C ASP A 66 13.28 8.90 2.94
N LEU A 67 13.99 7.98 2.28
CA LEU A 67 13.45 6.69 1.85
C LEU A 67 12.91 5.89 3.03
N ILE A 68 13.66 5.80 4.14
CA ILE A 68 13.23 5.09 5.34
C ILE A 68 11.97 5.73 5.92
N ALA A 69 11.93 7.07 6.03
CA ALA A 69 10.77 7.78 6.54
C ALA A 69 9.53 7.54 5.67
N LYS A 70 9.69 7.61 4.34
CA LYS A 70 8.61 7.33 3.38
C LYS A 70 8.13 5.89 3.49
N ALA A 71 9.04 4.92 3.49
CA ALA A 71 8.68 3.51 3.60
C ALA A 71 7.95 3.18 4.90
N ARG A 72 8.36 3.77 6.03
CA ARG A 72 7.66 3.60 7.32
C ARG A 72 6.28 4.25 7.31
N HIS A 73 6.13 5.40 6.67
CA HIS A 73 4.83 6.05 6.51
C HIS A 73 3.89 5.20 5.65
N GLU A 74 4.37 4.71 4.50
CA GLU A 74 3.61 3.80 3.64
C GLU A 74 3.22 2.53 4.40
N LEU A 75 4.14 1.88 5.13
CA LEU A 75 3.83 0.69 5.94
C LEU A 75 2.78 0.96 7.03
N ALA A 76 2.77 2.17 7.61
CA ALA A 76 1.75 2.58 8.58
C ALA A 76 0.41 2.92 7.92
N CYS A 77 0.43 3.40 6.67
CA CYS A 77 -0.74 3.77 5.90
C CYS A 77 -1.34 2.61 5.09
N VAL A 78 -0.61 1.52 4.83
CA VAL A 78 -1.13 0.34 4.14
C VAL A 78 -2.22 -0.28 5.01
N PRO A 79 -3.51 -0.18 4.64
CA PRO A 79 -4.49 -1.08 5.21
C PRO A 79 -4.15 -2.46 4.66
N VAL A 80 -4.04 -3.44 5.56
CA VAL A 80 -3.77 -4.86 5.24
C VAL A 80 -4.47 -5.21 3.93
N LYS A 81 -3.71 -5.32 2.84
CA LYS A 81 -4.22 -5.89 1.59
C LYS A 81 -4.35 -7.38 1.85
N HIS A 82 -5.46 -7.76 2.48
CA HIS A 82 -6.12 -9.00 2.11
C HIS A 82 -6.10 -8.98 0.59
N THR A 83 -5.42 -9.95 -0.03
CA THR A 83 -5.51 -10.16 -1.46
C THR A 83 -6.91 -10.75 -1.70
N PRO A 84 -7.91 -10.01 -2.24
CA PRO A 84 -8.96 -10.67 -2.99
C PRO A 84 -8.33 -11.04 -4.34
N ALA A 85 -7.48 -12.07 -4.34
CA ALA A 85 -7.11 -12.79 -5.56
C ALA A 85 -8.26 -13.73 -6.00
N ASP A 86 -9.46 -13.54 -5.48
CA ASP A 86 -10.73 -13.87 -6.14
C ASP A 86 -11.76 -12.77 -5.82
N SER A 87 -11.68 -11.65 -6.54
CA SER A 87 -12.86 -10.81 -6.74
C SER A 87 -12.82 -10.30 -8.15
N ALA A 88 -13.27 -11.18 -9.04
CA ALA A 88 -13.80 -10.80 -10.32
C ALA A 88 -14.77 -9.62 -10.12
N SER A 89 -14.31 -8.47 -10.60
CA SER A 89 -15.11 -7.29 -10.87
C SER A 89 -16.34 -7.65 -11.70
N ALA A 90 -17.53 -7.36 -11.18
CA ALA A 90 -18.67 -6.96 -12.01
C ALA A 90 -19.70 -6.22 -11.16
N ALA A 91 -19.44 -4.93 -10.95
CA ALA A 91 -20.49 -3.98 -10.69
C ALA A 91 -21.52 -4.04 -11.82
N ARG A 92 -22.79 -4.28 -11.47
CA ARG A 92 -23.95 -3.91 -12.30
C ARG A 92 -25.15 -3.76 -11.39
N VAL A 93 -25.37 -2.53 -10.93
CA VAL A 93 -26.68 -2.08 -10.47
C VAL A 93 -27.36 -1.38 -11.65
N PRO A 94 -28.46 -1.95 -12.18
CA PRO A 94 -29.44 -1.15 -12.90
C PRO A 94 -30.76 -1.15 -12.14
N GLY A 95 -31.22 0.06 -11.86
CA GLY A 95 -32.63 0.39 -12.02
C GLY A 95 -33.54 -0.03 -10.87
N LEU A 96 -33.61 0.85 -9.88
CA LEU A 96 -34.86 1.16 -9.19
C LEU A 96 -35.95 1.40 -10.24
N VAL A 97 -36.83 0.41 -10.46
CA VAL A 97 -38.11 0.64 -11.12
C VAL A 97 -39.18 0.74 -10.05
N ASP A 98 -39.68 1.97 -9.95
CA ASP A 98 -40.87 2.38 -9.22
C ASP A 98 -42.06 1.50 -9.63
N LEU A 99 -42.66 0.80 -8.65
CA LEU A 99 -43.96 0.17 -8.82
C LEU A 99 -44.95 0.81 -7.83
N ARG A 100 -45.16 2.13 -7.94
CA ARG A 100 -46.47 2.69 -7.64
C ARG A 100 -47.41 2.40 -8.80
N GLN A 101 -48.42 1.57 -8.57
CA GLN A 101 -49.79 1.88 -9.00
C GLN A 101 -50.77 0.79 -8.55
N GLN A 102 -51.84 1.25 -7.89
CA GLN A 102 -53.23 0.85 -8.14
C GLN A 102 -53.78 -0.38 -7.42
N ASN A 103 -54.33 -0.15 -6.24
CA ASN A 103 -55.67 -0.66 -5.92
C ASN A 103 -56.34 0.32 -4.94
N GLY A 104 -57.34 1.08 -5.38
CA GLY A 104 -58.75 0.82 -5.05
C GLY A 104 -59.08 1.45 -3.68
N GLY A 105 -59.99 2.38 -3.49
CA GLY A 105 -61.12 2.84 -4.27
C GLY A 105 -62.12 3.43 -3.25
N ARG A 106 -62.85 4.45 -3.70
CA ARG A 106 -64.10 5.02 -3.14
C ARG A 106 -63.96 6.10 -2.04
N PRO A 107 -64.44 7.33 -2.30
CA PRO A 107 -64.73 8.32 -1.28
C PRO A 107 -66.16 8.08 -0.75
N SER A 108 -66.36 8.12 0.57
CA SER A 108 -67.71 8.14 1.13
C SER A 108 -67.80 8.95 2.42
N LEU A 109 -68.30 10.17 2.24
CA LEU A 109 -69.24 10.94 3.07
C LEU A 109 -68.91 11.45 4.49
N ALA A 110 -69.34 12.71 4.65
CA ALA A 110 -69.91 13.37 5.84
C ALA A 110 -68.91 13.81 6.93
N GLY A 111 -69.04 14.97 7.57
CA GLY A 111 -70.07 16.00 7.51
C GLY A 111 -69.83 17.01 8.65
N ARG A 112 -70.17 18.27 8.35
CA ARG A 112 -70.57 19.42 9.20
C ARG A 112 -70.15 19.46 10.67
#